data_AF-A0A7Y9SVZ2-F1
#
_entry.id   AF-A0A7Y9SVZ2-F1
#
_cell.length_a   1.000
_cell.length_b   1.000
_cell.length_c   1.000
_cell.angle_alpha   90.00
_cell.angle_beta   90.00
_cell.angle_gamma   90.00
#
_symmetry.space_group_name_H-M   'P 1'
#
loop_
_entity.id
_entity.type
_entity.pdbx_description
1 polymer ?
#
loop_
_entity_poly.entity_id
_entity_poly.type
_entity_poly.pdbx_seq_one_letter_code
_entity_poly.pdbx_strand_id
1 'polypeptide(L)'
;MTTTPSELDFDQTLPASLDQAHTALAILDDWSEGRNDVADEGIARLLAATMHEGPGTALEHFAASGELDAEAALAELNEVTVPLEREGWVDALGKYIVTRGGRS
;
A
#
# COMPACT_ATOMS: atom_id res chain seq x y z
N MET A 1 -21.52 -40.06 7.72
CA MET A 1 -20.26 -39.73 7.01
C MET A 1 -20.68 -39.32 5.62
N THR A 2 -20.56 -38.08 5.15
CA THR A 2 -19.52 -37.07 5.38
C THR A 2 -20.11 -35.66 5.19
N THR A 3 -19.50 -34.70 5.87
CA THR A 3 -19.90 -33.32 6.17
C THR A 3 -20.13 -32.39 4.97
N THR A 4 -21.13 -31.52 5.13
CA THR A 4 -21.50 -30.32 4.35
C THR A 4 -20.30 -29.39 4.04
N PRO A 5 -20.10 -28.93 2.80
CA PRO A 5 -19.29 -27.73 2.57
C PRO A 5 -20.13 -26.51 2.96
N SER A 6 -19.74 -25.83 4.04
CA SER A 6 -20.26 -24.51 4.37
C SER A 6 -19.98 -23.57 3.21
N GLU A 7 -21.02 -23.29 2.43
CA GLU A 7 -21.11 -22.09 1.60
C GLU A 7 -20.78 -20.90 2.49
N LEU A 8 -19.68 -20.24 2.14
CA LEU A 8 -19.22 -19.02 2.77
C LEU A 8 -20.35 -17.98 2.67
N ASP A 9 -20.81 -17.53 3.82
CA ASP A 9 -21.83 -16.50 3.95
C ASP A 9 -21.24 -15.18 3.45
N PHE A 10 -21.65 -14.78 2.23
CA PHE A 10 -21.25 -13.55 1.56
C PHE A 10 -22.14 -12.37 1.97
N ASP A 11 -22.42 -12.21 3.27
CA ASP A 11 -23.16 -11.05 3.75
C ASP A 11 -22.25 -10.02 4.43
N GLN A 12 -22.34 -8.82 3.86
CA GLN A 12 -22.04 -7.49 4.40
C GLN A 12 -20.70 -6.85 4.01
N THR A 13 -20.86 -5.90 3.08
CA THR A 13 -20.00 -4.80 2.62
C THR A 13 -18.90 -5.12 1.60
N LEU A 14 -19.28 -5.04 0.32
CA LEU A 14 -18.39 -4.56 -0.74
C LEU A 14 -18.84 -3.14 -1.10
N PRO A 15 -17.96 -2.12 -1.05
CA PRO A 15 -17.37 -1.64 -2.30
C PRO A 15 -15.96 -1.01 -2.17
N ALA A 16 -14.94 -1.73 -2.65
CA ALA A 16 -13.67 -1.23 -3.22
C ALA A 16 -12.90 -2.38 -3.96
N SER A 17 -13.59 -3.50 -4.22
CA SER A 17 -13.02 -4.85 -4.11
C SER A 17 -12.77 -5.58 -5.42
N LEU A 18 -12.43 -4.87 -6.49
CA LEU A 18 -11.93 -5.53 -7.71
C LEU A 18 -10.64 -4.88 -8.18
N ASP A 19 -10.58 -3.55 -8.17
CA ASP A 19 -9.37 -2.80 -8.50
C ASP A 19 -8.26 -3.05 -7.47
N GLN A 20 -8.57 -2.94 -6.17
CA GLN A 20 -7.59 -3.21 -5.10
C GLN A 20 -7.12 -4.66 -5.02
N ALA A 21 -7.99 -5.63 -5.37
CA ALA A 21 -7.63 -7.04 -5.42
C ALA A 21 -6.76 -7.35 -6.65
N HIS A 22 -7.05 -6.71 -7.79
CA HIS A 22 -6.24 -6.85 -9.01
C HIS A 22 -4.87 -6.18 -8.83
N THR A 23 -4.83 -5.01 -8.19
CA THR A 23 -3.61 -4.31 -7.78
C THR A 23 -2.81 -5.14 -6.78
N ALA A 24 -3.44 -5.73 -5.76
CA ALA A 24 -2.76 -6.63 -4.83
C ALA A 24 -2.15 -7.87 -5.52
N LEU A 25 -2.82 -8.41 -6.54
CA LEU A 25 -2.30 -9.52 -7.34
C LEU A 25 -1.15 -9.07 -8.27
N ALA A 26 -1.25 -7.90 -8.88
CA ALA A 26 -0.19 -7.32 -9.70
C ALA A 26 1.06 -7.02 -8.86
N ILE A 27 0.89 -6.56 -7.61
CA ILE A 27 1.99 -6.39 -6.64
C ILE A 27 2.68 -7.73 -6.38
N LEU A 28 1.92 -8.79 -6.08
CA LEU A 28 2.47 -10.12 -5.80
C LEU A 28 3.20 -10.72 -7.03
N ASP A 29 2.69 -10.47 -8.23
CA ASP A 29 3.27 -10.93 -9.49
C ASP A 29 4.56 -10.15 -9.85
N ASP A 30 4.54 -8.82 -9.77
CA ASP A 30 5.70 -7.95 -10.02
C ASP A 30 6.83 -8.19 -8.99
N TRP A 31 6.47 -8.48 -7.75
CA TRP A 31 7.42 -8.82 -6.68
C TRP A 31 7.95 -10.27 -6.78
N SER A 32 7.15 -11.21 -7.30
CA SER A 32 7.64 -12.53 -7.69
C SER A 32 8.69 -12.44 -8.81
N GLU A 33 8.61 -11.41 -9.66
CA GLU A 33 9.57 -11.12 -10.73
C GLU A 33 10.76 -10.24 -10.29
N GLY A 34 10.82 -9.82 -9.01
CA GLY A 34 11.92 -9.04 -8.45
C GLY A 34 11.93 -7.57 -8.85
N ARG A 35 10.82 -7.05 -9.35
CA ARG A 35 10.64 -5.64 -9.71
C ARG A 35 9.96 -4.95 -8.53
N ASN A 36 10.71 -4.11 -7.83
CA ASN A 36 10.25 -3.42 -6.61
C ASN A 36 9.91 -1.94 -6.87
N ASP A 37 9.49 -1.59 -8.09
CA ASP A 37 9.15 -0.21 -8.41
C ASP A 37 7.65 0.03 -8.21
N VAL A 38 7.30 0.91 -7.29
CA VAL A 38 5.90 1.34 -7.10
C VAL A 38 5.60 2.34 -8.22
N ALA A 39 5.14 1.85 -9.36
CA ALA A 39 4.71 2.69 -10.47
C ALA A 39 3.24 3.16 -10.35
N ASP A 40 2.45 2.46 -9.52
CA ASP A 40 1.00 2.65 -9.39
C ASP A 40 0.64 3.37 -8.08
N GLU A 41 -0.22 4.39 -8.17
CA GLU A 41 -0.65 5.19 -7.02
C GLU A 41 -1.49 4.37 -6.02
N GLY A 42 -2.29 3.41 -6.49
CA GLY A 42 -3.05 2.52 -5.62
C GLY A 42 -2.14 1.64 -4.75
N ILE A 43 -1.03 1.15 -5.32
CA ILE A 43 0.01 0.43 -4.58
C ILE A 43 0.68 1.34 -3.55
N ALA A 44 1.07 2.55 -3.95
CA ALA A 44 1.72 3.51 -3.05
C ALA A 44 0.82 3.84 -1.85
N ARG A 45 -0.47 4.04 -2.09
CA ARG A 45 -1.46 4.33 -1.05
C ARG A 45 -1.68 3.14 -0.13
N LEU A 46 -1.64 1.91 -0.65
CA LEU A 46 -1.71 0.70 0.17
C LEU A 46 -0.49 0.58 1.08
N LEU A 47 0.72 0.80 0.54
CA LEU A 47 1.94 0.79 1.35
C LEU A 47 1.89 1.86 2.44
N ALA A 48 1.46 3.08 2.11
CA ALA A 48 1.28 4.15 3.08
C ALA A 48 0.26 3.78 4.18
N ALA A 49 -0.86 3.13 3.80
CA ALA A 49 -1.87 2.62 4.75
C ALA A 49 -1.31 1.53 5.69
N THR A 50 -0.26 0.81 5.29
CA THR A 50 0.38 -0.20 6.15
C THR A 50 1.48 0.36 7.06
N MET A 51 2.03 1.53 6.73
CA MET A 51 3.23 2.09 7.37
C MET A 51 2.96 3.33 8.22
N HIS A 52 1.82 3.99 8.04
CA HIS A 52 1.51 5.19 8.81
C HIS A 52 1.45 4.89 10.32
N GLU A 53 2.02 5.77 11.14
CA GLU A 53 2.10 5.58 12.61
C GLU A 53 0.82 5.94 13.36
N GLY A 54 -0.22 6.37 12.64
CA GLY A 54 -1.52 6.69 13.22
C GLY A 54 -2.27 7.80 12.48
N PRO A 55 -3.40 8.26 13.05
CA PRO A 55 -4.22 9.32 12.47
C PRO A 55 -3.48 10.65 12.38
N GLY A 56 -3.70 11.41 11.30
CA GLY A 56 -3.13 12.75 11.11
C GLY A 56 -1.70 12.77 10.57
N THR A 57 -1.16 11.60 10.19
CA THR A 57 0.11 11.49 9.49
C THR A 57 -0.07 11.78 7.99
N ALA A 58 0.94 12.31 7.34
CA ALA A 58 0.96 12.54 5.90
C ALA A 58 0.79 11.24 5.11
N LEU A 59 1.34 10.12 5.60
CA LEU A 59 1.11 8.79 5.03
C LEU A 59 -0.34 8.33 5.16
N GLU A 60 -1.02 8.61 6.29
CA GLU A 60 -2.45 8.33 6.45
C GLU A 60 -3.29 9.18 5.51
N HIS A 61 -2.99 10.48 5.41
CA HIS A 61 -3.68 11.39 4.52
C HIS A 61 -3.51 10.98 3.06
N PHE A 62 -2.29 10.63 2.65
CA PHE A 62 -2.00 10.13 1.31
C PHE A 62 -2.74 8.82 1.04
N ALA A 63 -2.71 7.86 1.97
CA ALA A 63 -3.45 6.61 1.85
C ALA A 63 -4.96 6.84 1.65
N ALA A 64 -5.56 7.75 2.43
CA ALA A 64 -6.99 8.00 2.42
C ALA A 64 -7.47 8.87 1.23
N SER A 65 -6.73 9.92 0.88
CA SER A 65 -7.15 10.93 -0.10
C SER A 65 -6.43 10.84 -1.45
N GLY A 66 -5.21 10.30 -1.48
CA GLY A 66 -4.30 10.39 -2.62
C GLY A 66 -3.54 11.73 -2.71
N GLU A 67 -3.83 12.69 -1.83
CA GLU A 67 -3.06 13.93 -1.75
C GLU A 67 -1.72 13.67 -1.04
N LEU A 68 -0.63 13.95 -1.76
CA LEU A 68 0.72 13.68 -1.30
C LEU A 68 1.42 14.96 -0.85
N ASP A 69 1.68 15.06 0.46
CA ASP A 69 2.70 15.95 1.00
C ASP A 69 4.04 15.19 1.03
N ALA A 70 4.85 15.37 -0.01
CA ALA A 70 6.05 14.58 -0.20
C ALA A 70 7.12 14.82 0.88
N GLU A 71 7.21 16.05 1.41
CA GLU A 71 8.20 16.38 2.43
C GLU A 71 7.81 15.72 3.76
N ALA A 72 6.55 15.89 4.19
CA ALA A 72 6.06 15.29 5.43
C ALA A 72 6.03 13.75 5.34
N ALA A 73 5.59 13.18 4.20
CA ALA A 73 5.55 11.74 4.02
C ALA A 73 6.93 11.09 4.03
N LEU A 74 7.97 11.74 3.46
CA LEU A 74 9.35 11.25 3.54
C LEU A 74 9.91 11.36 4.96
N ALA A 75 9.57 12.42 5.70
CA ALA A 75 9.99 12.57 7.09
C ALA A 75 9.42 11.42 7.94
N GLU A 76 8.13 11.15 7.82
CA GLU A 76 7.46 10.02 8.51
C GLU A 76 8.05 8.67 8.08
N LEU A 77 8.27 8.46 6.78
CA LEU A 77 8.81 7.20 6.26
C LEU A 77 10.23 6.91 6.76
N ASN A 78 11.04 7.94 7.05
CA ASN A 78 12.36 7.77 7.65
C ASN A 78 12.33 7.35 9.13
N GLU A 79 11.21 7.59 9.82
CA GLU A 79 11.02 7.22 11.23
C GLU A 79 10.43 5.80 11.37
N VAL A 80 9.82 5.27 10.30
CA VAL A 80 9.24 3.93 10.26
C VAL A 80 10.30 2.86 10.50
N THR A 81 10.12 2.08 11.57
CA THR A 81 10.93 0.88 11.84
C THR A 81 10.19 -0.37 11.35
N VAL A 82 10.73 -1.03 10.33
CA VAL A 82 10.18 -2.28 9.79
C VAL A 82 11.17 -3.44 9.92
N PRO A 83 10.69 -4.70 9.96
CA PRO A 83 11.55 -5.87 9.77
C PRO A 83 12.30 -5.82 8.43
N LEU A 84 13.48 -6.46 8.38
CA LEU A 84 14.37 -6.49 7.21
C LEU A 84 13.65 -6.92 5.93
N GLU A 85 12.71 -7.86 6.02
CA GLU A 85 11.93 -8.38 4.91
C GLU A 85 11.03 -7.33 4.24
N ARG A 86 10.79 -6.20 4.93
CA ARG A 86 9.93 -5.10 4.48
C ARG A 86 10.70 -3.82 4.16
N GLU A 87 12.02 -3.81 4.28
CA GLU A 87 12.84 -2.64 3.90
C GLU A 87 12.63 -2.26 2.43
N GLY A 88 12.44 -3.26 1.55
CA GLY A 88 12.13 -3.01 0.13
C GLY A 88 10.83 -2.24 -0.08
N TRP A 89 9.88 -2.30 0.86
CA TRP A 89 8.63 -1.56 0.77
C TRP A 89 8.83 -0.08 1.11
N VAL A 90 9.72 0.19 2.07
CA VAL A 90 10.11 1.54 2.46
C VAL A 90 10.85 2.21 1.31
N ASP A 91 11.82 1.50 0.69
CA ASP A 91 12.56 2.00 -0.47
C ASP A 91 11.62 2.28 -1.66
N ALA A 92 10.70 1.36 -1.96
CA ALA A 92 9.78 1.50 -3.07
C ALA A 92 8.79 2.67 -2.89
N LEU A 93 8.23 2.82 -1.69
CA LEU A 93 7.36 3.95 -1.36
C LEU A 93 8.14 5.28 -1.36
N GLY A 94 9.35 5.30 -0.81
CA GLY A 94 10.22 6.47 -0.82
C GLY A 94 10.55 6.92 -2.24
N LYS A 95 10.86 5.98 -3.14
CA LYS A 95 11.09 6.25 -4.56
C LYS A 95 9.85 6.83 -5.25
N TYR A 96 8.66 6.29 -4.98
CA TYR A 96 7.41 6.84 -5.50
C TYR A 96 7.21 8.29 -5.04
N ILE A 97 7.37 8.56 -3.75
CA ILE A 97 7.17 9.90 -3.17
C ILE A 97 8.13 10.90 -3.79
N VAL A 98 9.42 10.57 -3.93
CA VAL A 98 10.41 11.45 -4.59
C VAL A 98 10.03 11.71 -6.06
N THR A 99 9.58 10.68 -6.76
CA THR A 99 9.25 10.75 -8.19
C THR A 99 7.98 11.57 -8.48
N ARG A 100 7.00 11.54 -7.57
CA ARG A 100 5.75 12.31 -7.67
C ARG A 100 5.84 13.70 -7.05
N GLY A 101 6.48 13.85 -5.89
CA GLY A 101 6.69 15.13 -5.22
C GLY A 101 7.57 16.10 -6.03
N GLY A 102 8.53 15.57 -6.80
CA GLY A 102 9.34 16.39 -7.72
C GLY A 102 8.61 16.88 -8.98
N ARG A 103 7.34 16.49 -9.18
CA ARG A 103 6.51 16.89 -10.33
C ARG A 103 5.43 17.94 -9.99
N SER A 104 5.39 18.45 -8.76
CA SER A 104 4.46 19.51 -8.32
C SER A 104 4.97 20.93 -8.61
#